data_AF-A0A178VUC3-F1
#
_entry.id   AF-A0A178VUC3-F1
#
_cell.length_a   1.000
_cell.length_b   1.000
_cell.length_c   1.000
_cell.angle_alpha   90.00
_cell.angle_beta   90.00
_cell.angle_gamma   90.00
#
_symmetry.space_group_name_H-M   'P 1'
#
loop_
_entity.id
_entity.type
_entity.pdbx_description
1 polymer ?
#
loop_
_entity_poly.entity_id
_entity_poly.type
_entity_poly.pdbx_seq_one_letter_code
_entity_poly.pdbx_strand_id
1 'polypeptide(L)'
;MAKASSTLVLSIIFLVMFALVEQNMGCTATMGPCEKDKSCSATCRATFGDRANGFCDYSTSSSPGGECTCVYHCPPVVPHESHL
;
A
#
# COMPACT_ATOMS: atom_id res chain seq x y z
N MET A 1 33.41 -5.56 -27.93
CA MET A 1 31.93 -5.53 -27.78
C MET A 1 31.56 -6.19 -26.46
N ALA A 2 31.84 -5.55 -25.32
CA ALA A 2 31.52 -6.07 -23.97
C ALA A 2 30.76 -5.04 -23.10
N LYS A 3 30.54 -3.84 -23.66
CA LYS A 3 29.97 -2.69 -22.95
C LYS A 3 28.43 -2.66 -23.03
N ALA A 4 27.85 -3.32 -24.04
CA ALA A 4 26.39 -3.37 -24.24
C ALA A 4 25.69 -4.40 -23.34
N SER A 5 26.33 -5.54 -23.05
CA SER A 5 25.78 -6.59 -22.19
C SER A 5 25.70 -6.15 -20.72
N SER A 6 26.72 -5.42 -20.24
CA SER A 6 26.75 -4.93 -18.84
C SER A 6 25.62 -3.94 -18.54
N THR A 7 25.34 -3.00 -19.46
CA THR A 7 24.26 -2.03 -19.31
C THR A 7 22.89 -2.71 -19.31
N LEU A 8 22.70 -3.74 -20.13
CA LEU A 8 21.43 -4.46 -20.20
C LEU A 8 21.11 -5.19 -18.89
N VAL A 9 22.12 -5.84 -18.29
CA VAL A 9 21.97 -6.53 -17.00
C VAL A 9 21.65 -5.54 -15.88
N LEU A 10 22.32 -4.39 -15.84
CA LEU A 10 22.03 -3.32 -14.87
C LEU A 10 20.59 -2.79 -15.03
N SER A 11 20.14 -2.54 -16.25
CA SER A 11 18.77 -2.09 -16.52
C SER A 11 17.73 -3.13 -16.09
N ILE A 12 17.95 -4.42 -16.34
CA ILE A 12 17.04 -5.49 -15.93
C ILE A 12 16.95 -5.55 -14.39
N ILE A 13 18.09 -5.51 -13.69
CA ILE A 13 18.10 -5.52 -12.22
C ILE A 13 17.33 -4.32 -11.67
N PHE A 14 17.53 -3.13 -12.26
CA PHE A 14 16.81 -1.92 -11.83
C PHE A 14 15.29 -2.06 -11.99
N LEU A 15 14.83 -2.60 -13.13
CA LEU A 15 13.40 -2.84 -13.37
C LEU A 15 12.80 -3.87 -12.39
N VAL A 16 13.52 -4.95 -12.10
CA VAL A 16 13.05 -5.97 -11.14
C VAL A 16 12.96 -5.40 -9.72
N MET A 17 13.98 -4.63 -9.30
CA MET A 17 13.95 -3.96 -7.99
C MET A 17 12.82 -2.95 -7.88
N PHE A 18 12.57 -2.18 -8.94
CA PHE A 18 11.47 -1.21 -8.96
C PHE A 18 10.10 -1.90 -8.92
N ALA A 19 9.90 -2.97 -9.68
CA ALA A 19 8.68 -3.77 -9.64
C ALA A 19 8.44 -4.40 -8.26
N LEU A 20 9.51 -4.85 -7.58
CA LEU A 20 9.42 -5.36 -6.20
C LEU A 20 9.08 -4.25 -5.20
N VAL A 21 9.58 -3.03 -5.40
CA VAL A 21 9.20 -1.87 -4.57
C VAL A 21 7.73 -1.55 -4.75
N GLU A 22 7.23 -1.46 -5.98
CA GLU A 22 5.81 -1.22 -6.28
C GLU A 22 4.90 -2.30 -5.68
N GLN A 23 5.32 -3.57 -5.68
CA GLN A 23 4.59 -4.65 -4.99
C GLN A 23 4.72 -4.62 -3.47
N ASN A 24 5.72 -3.94 -2.93
CA ASN A 24 5.93 -3.74 -1.50
C ASN A 24 5.31 -2.43 -0.99
N MET A 25 4.88 -1.53 -1.89
CA MET A 25 4.01 -0.42 -1.56
C MET A 25 2.64 -1.00 -1.22
N GLY A 26 2.36 -1.14 0.08
CA GLY A 26 1.06 -1.62 0.55
C GLY A 26 -0.09 -0.78 -0.01
N CYS A 27 -1.28 -1.37 -0.05
CA CYS A 27 -2.50 -0.66 -0.40
C CYS A 27 -2.92 0.26 0.75
N THR A 28 -3.55 1.38 0.42
CA THR A 28 -4.10 2.32 1.40
C THR A 28 -5.61 2.46 1.25
N ALA A 29 -6.31 2.67 2.35
CA ALA A 29 -7.74 2.94 2.37
C ALA A 29 -8.13 3.85 3.52
N THR A 30 -8.98 4.84 3.25
CA THR A 30 -9.48 5.75 4.28
C THR A 30 -10.79 5.21 4.87
N MET A 31 -10.92 5.24 6.19
CA MET A 31 -12.02 4.65 6.95
C MET A 31 -12.56 5.61 8.01
N GLY A 32 -13.61 6.35 7.68
CA GLY A 32 -14.40 7.07 8.67
C GLY A 32 -13.62 8.02 9.60
N PRO A 33 -14.32 8.61 10.59
CA PRO A 33 -13.70 9.52 11.52
C PRO A 33 -12.86 8.77 12.56
N CYS A 34 -11.70 9.33 12.88
CA CYS A 34 -10.89 8.91 14.01
C CYS A 34 -11.33 9.61 15.30
N GLU A 35 -11.03 8.99 16.43
CA GLU A 35 -11.02 9.68 17.73
C GLU A 35 -9.62 10.23 17.99
N LYS A 36 -9.54 11.42 18.58
CA LYS A 36 -8.28 12.05 18.96
C LYS A 36 -7.52 11.13 19.94
N ASP A 37 -6.23 10.93 19.68
CA ASP A 37 -5.31 10.09 20.47
C ASP A 37 -5.62 8.58 20.49
N LYS A 38 -6.57 8.10 19.69
CA LYS A 38 -6.82 6.66 19.50
C LYS A 38 -6.25 6.15 18.19
N SER A 39 -5.66 4.96 18.24
CA SER A 39 -5.25 4.24 17.03
C SER A 39 -6.46 3.55 16.39
N CYS A 40 -6.66 3.79 15.10
CA CYS A 40 -7.62 3.04 14.30
C CYS A 40 -7.04 1.73 13.72
N SER A 41 -5.82 1.34 14.14
CA SER A 41 -5.17 0.09 13.70
C SER A 41 -6.00 -1.16 13.97
N ALA A 42 -6.74 -1.21 15.08
CA ALA A 42 -7.61 -2.34 15.38
C ALA A 42 -8.71 -2.52 14.32
N THR A 43 -9.33 -1.42 13.89
CA THR A 43 -10.33 -1.41 12.81
C THR A 43 -9.69 -1.83 11.48
N CYS A 44 -8.51 -1.30 11.16
CA CYS A 44 -7.80 -1.68 9.94
C CYS A 44 -7.47 -3.18 9.92
N ARG A 45 -7.07 -3.75 11.06
CA ARG A 45 -6.81 -5.19 11.19
C ARG A 45 -8.05 -6.04 11.06
N ALA A 46 -9.17 -5.58 11.64
CA ALA A 46 -10.45 -6.26 11.51
C ALA A 46 -10.93 -6.29 10.04
N THR A 47 -10.64 -5.25 9.26
CA THR A 47 -11.11 -5.16 7.87
C THR A 47 -10.14 -5.76 6.85
N PHE A 48 -8.83 -5.54 7.00
CA PHE A 48 -7.82 -5.91 6.00
C PHE A 48 -6.88 -7.03 6.46
N GLY A 49 -7.07 -7.56 7.67
CA GLY A 49 -6.28 -8.64 8.26
C GLY A 49 -5.18 -8.18 9.21
N ASP A 50 -4.60 -9.11 9.97
CA ASP A 50 -3.72 -8.82 11.12
C ASP A 50 -2.47 -8.00 10.80
N ARG A 51 -2.03 -8.00 9.53
CA ARG A 51 -0.86 -7.25 9.06
C ARG A 51 -1.20 -5.80 8.70
N ALA A 52 -2.47 -5.41 8.72
CA ALA A 52 -2.85 -4.05 8.47
C ALA A 52 -2.46 -3.13 9.63
N ASN A 53 -2.16 -1.90 9.30
CA ASN A 53 -1.85 -0.83 10.23
C ASN A 53 -2.75 0.37 9.96
N GLY A 54 -3.08 1.16 10.98
CA GLY A 54 -3.96 2.31 10.85
C GLY A 54 -3.42 3.52 11.59
N PHE A 55 -3.47 4.68 10.95
CA PHE A 55 -3.12 5.97 11.54
C PHE A 55 -4.20 7.01 11.27
N CYS A 56 -4.38 7.95 12.19
CA CYS A 56 -5.33 9.03 12.03
C CYS A 56 -4.65 10.21 11.33
N ASP A 57 -5.13 10.56 10.15
CA ASP A 57 -4.71 11.73 9.41
C ASP A 57 -5.64 12.91 9.72
N TYR A 58 -5.06 13.96 10.31
CA TYR A 58 -5.76 15.21 10.64
C TYR A 58 -5.53 16.28 9.57
N SER A 59 -4.70 16.02 8.57
CA SER A 59 -4.24 16.98 7.57
C SER A 59 -5.29 17.21 6.49
N THR A 60 -6.02 16.15 6.11
CA THR A 60 -7.04 16.17 5.04
C THR A 60 -8.47 16.18 5.57
N SER A 61 -8.65 15.95 6.87
CA SER A 61 -9.95 15.71 7.46
C SER A 61 -10.76 17.00 7.60
N SER A 62 -11.96 16.99 7.02
CA SER A 62 -12.99 18.02 7.26
C SER A 62 -13.68 17.90 8.63
N SER A 63 -13.41 16.82 9.37
CA SER A 63 -13.96 16.56 10.70
C SER A 63 -12.94 16.84 11.81
N PRO A 64 -13.38 17.28 13.01
CA PRO A 64 -12.50 17.55 14.14
C PRO A 64 -11.75 16.31 14.66
N GLY A 65 -12.15 15.10 14.25
CA GLY A 65 -11.58 13.82 14.68
C GLY A 65 -10.43 13.26 13.81
N GLY A 66 -10.17 13.82 12.63
CA GLY A 66 -9.27 13.19 11.65
C GLY A 66 -9.96 12.07 10.86
N GLU A 67 -9.34 11.61 9.79
CA GLU A 67 -9.73 10.41 9.03
C GLU A 67 -8.77 9.27 9.31
N CYS A 68 -9.26 8.05 9.53
CA CYS A 68 -8.38 6.90 9.66
C CYS A 68 -7.86 6.47 8.29
N THR A 69 -6.55 6.38 8.12
CA THR A 69 -5.93 5.76 6.95
C THR A 69 -5.34 4.42 7.34
N CYS A 70 -5.80 3.36 6.66
CA CYS A 70 -5.30 2.01 6.78
C CYS A 70 -4.24 1.74 5.70
N VAL A 71 -3.14 1.10 6.09
CA VAL A 71 -2.12 0.54 5.18
C VAL A 71 -2.14 -0.98 5.36
N TYR A 72 -2.27 -1.71 4.27
CA TYR A 72 -2.38 -3.17 4.29
C TYR A 72 -1.70 -3.79 3.08
N HIS A 73 -1.42 -5.09 3.13
CA HIS A 73 -0.94 -5.78 1.94
C HIS A 73 -2.04 -5.82 0.90
N CYS A 74 -1.75 -5.36 -0.32
CA CYS A 74 -2.69 -5.49 -1.41
C CYS A 74 -3.07 -6.97 -1.57
N PRO A 75 -4.37 -7.29 -1.73
CA PRO A 75 -4.75 -8.64 -2.08
C PRO A 75 -3.99 -9.04 -3.35
N PRO A 76 -3.59 -10.32 -3.47
CA PRO A 76 -2.99 -10.80 -4.71
C PRO A 76 -3.95 -10.44 -5.84
N VAL A 77 -3.43 -9.76 -6.86
CA VAL A 77 -4.18 -9.50 -8.09
C VAL A 77 -4.46 -10.86 -8.69
N VAL A 78 -5.60 -11.46 -8.35
CA VAL A 78 -6.16 -12.54 -9.15
C VAL A 78 -6.32 -11.94 -10.55
N PRO A 79 -5.74 -12.57 -11.59
CA PRO A 79 -6.05 -12.17 -12.95
C PRO A 79 -7.57 -12.17 -13.01
N HIS A 80 -8.15 -11.00 -13.22
CA HIS A 80 -9.58 -10.92 -13.45
C HIS A 80 -9.79 -11.81 -14.66
N GLU A 81 -10.43 -12.98 -14.49
CA GLU A 81 -11.00 -13.65 -15.64
C GLU A 81 -11.97 -12.61 -16.20
N SER A 82 -11.55 -12.02 -17.31
CA SER A 82 -12.39 -11.24 -18.19
C SER A 82 -13.50 -12.18 -18.62
N HIS A 83 -14.56 -12.23 -17.82
CA HIS A 83 -15.73 -13.01 -18.12
C HIS A 83 -16.43 -12.28 -19.28
N LEU A 84 -16.15 -12.81 -20.48
CA LEU A 84 -16.77 -12.63 -21.80
C LEU A 84 -17.40 -11.27 -22.13
#